data_AF-A0A2N3T8R0-F1
#
_entry.id   AF-A0A2N3T8R0-F1
#
_cell.length_a   1.000
_cell.length_b   1.000
_cell.length_c   1.000
_cell.angle_alpha   90.00
_cell.angle_beta   90.00
_cell.angle_gamma   90.00
#
_symmetry.space_group_name_H-M   'P 1'
#
loop_
_entity.id
_entity.type
_entity.pdbx_description
1 polymer ?
#
loop_
_entity_poly.entity_id
_entity_poly.type
_entity_poly.pdbx_seq_one_letter_code
_entity_poly.pdbx_strand_id
1 'polypeptide(L)'
;MSTNQENPKYSTTLKNTKGYGWKAKTIVKNILGYDWNISTLKMNSGKISCTAQAGKLETKDGFESFSFIIFQDPSIRLYQETRRATQNAIEEIHDKGLAKFTELLNAGTIPSRDDESSQS
;
A
#
# COMPACT_ATOMS: atom_id res chain seq x y z
N MET A 1 26.45 -5.15 14.23
CA MET A 1 26.45 -4.28 13.04
C MET A 1 24.99 -3.96 12.74
N SER A 2 24.52 -2.78 13.14
CA SER A 2 23.13 -2.38 12.89
C SER A 2 23.03 -1.86 11.47
N THR A 3 22.45 -2.66 10.57
CA THR A 3 22.11 -2.20 9.23
C THR A 3 21.06 -1.11 9.37
N ASN A 4 21.48 0.15 9.21
CA ASN A 4 20.58 1.25 8.86
C ASN A 4 20.00 0.90 7.49
N GLN A 5 18.88 0.19 7.48
CA GLN A 5 18.04 0.10 6.29
C GLN A 5 17.42 1.48 6.14
N GLU A 6 18.03 2.32 5.30
CA GLU A 6 17.34 3.48 4.75
C GLU A 6 16.10 2.93 4.04
N ASN A 7 14.95 2.99 4.70
CA ASN A 7 13.68 2.69 4.06
C ASN A 7 13.61 3.56 2.79
N PRO A 8 13.31 3.00 1.61
CA PRO A 8 13.07 3.81 0.43
C PRO A 8 12.08 4.92 0.81
N LYS A 9 12.46 6.18 0.55
CA LYS A 9 11.74 7.35 1.04
C LYS A 9 10.42 7.47 0.30
N TYR A 10 9.43 6.75 0.79
CA TYR A 10 8.06 6.79 0.30
C TYR A 10 7.43 8.13 0.66
N SER A 11 6.82 8.78 -0.32
CA SER A 11 5.99 9.96 -0.06
C SER A 11 4.63 9.51 0.48
N THR A 12 4.44 9.66 1.79
CA THR A 12 3.18 9.32 2.46
C THR A 12 2.30 10.56 2.57
N THR A 13 1.05 10.44 2.11
CA THR A 13 -0.01 11.42 2.33
C THR A 13 -0.90 10.96 3.49
N LEU A 14 -1.03 11.78 4.53
CA LEU A 14 -2.04 11.60 5.57
C LEU A 14 -3.24 12.52 5.36
N LYS A 15 -4.45 11.99 5.51
CA LYS A 15 -5.70 12.74 5.43
C LYS A 15 -6.70 12.26 6.46
N ASN A 16 -7.36 13.20 7.14
CA ASN A 16 -8.53 12.92 7.95
C ASN A 16 -9.78 12.89 7.05
N THR A 17 -10.38 11.71 6.91
CA THR A 17 -11.65 11.52 6.21
C THR A 17 -12.80 11.73 7.20
N LYS A 18 -13.57 12.80 6.99
CA LYS A 18 -14.76 13.13 7.79
C LYS A 18 -15.65 11.88 7.94
N GLY A 19 -15.86 11.43 9.18
CA GLY A 19 -16.67 10.25 9.53
C GLY A 19 -15.95 8.90 9.50
N TYR A 20 -14.81 8.77 8.80
CA TYR A 20 -14.08 7.50 8.65
C TYR A 20 -12.70 7.49 9.34
N GLY A 21 -12.25 8.62 9.87
CA GLY A 21 -11.03 8.74 10.68
C GLY A 21 -9.81 9.10 9.84
N TRP A 22 -8.62 8.73 10.30
CA TRP A 22 -7.38 9.00 9.58
C TRP A 22 -7.11 7.92 8.51
N LYS A 23 -6.56 8.36 7.37
CA LYS A 23 -6.08 7.51 6.28
C LYS A 23 -4.67 7.93 5.88
N ALA A 24 -3.78 6.97 5.73
CA ALA A 24 -2.48 7.15 5.08
C ALA A 24 -2.47 6.49 3.71
N LYS A 25 -1.75 7.09 2.76
CA LYS A 25 -1.58 6.58 1.40
C LYS A 25 -0.16 6.87 0.90
N THR A 26 0.44 5.86 0.29
CA THR A 26 1.70 5.94 -0.46
C THR A 26 1.47 5.36 -1.84
N ILE A 27 2.00 6.02 -2.87
CA ILE A 27 2.09 5.45 -4.22
C ILE A 27 3.54 5.09 -4.52
N VAL A 28 3.76 3.86 -4.95
CA VAL A 28 5.05 3.38 -5.44
C VAL A 28 4.89 3.05 -6.93
N LYS A 29 5.67 3.70 -7.79
CA LYS A 29 5.51 3.58 -9.25
C LYS A 29 6.46 2.52 -9.83
N ASN A 30 6.04 1.88 -10.92
CA ASN A 30 6.88 1.01 -11.75
C ASN A 30 7.57 -0.15 -11.01
N ILE A 31 6.85 -0.86 -10.14
CA ILE A 31 7.35 -2.07 -9.47
C ILE A 31 6.68 -3.30 -10.09
N LEU A 32 7.48 -4.16 -10.73
CA LEU A 32 7.07 -5.43 -11.31
C LEU A 32 5.88 -5.31 -12.28
N GLY A 33 5.87 -4.25 -13.09
CA GLY A 33 4.81 -3.97 -14.08
C GLY A 33 3.56 -3.29 -13.53
N TYR A 34 3.56 -2.90 -12.25
CA TYR A 34 2.44 -2.22 -11.59
C TYR A 34 2.86 -0.91 -10.91
N ASP A 35 1.88 -0.03 -10.74
CA ASP A 35 1.90 0.98 -9.69
C ASP A 35 1.18 0.43 -8.46
N TRP A 36 1.76 0.61 -7.28
CA TRP A 36 1.23 0.12 -6.03
C TRP A 36 0.67 1.25 -5.19
N ASN A 37 -0.62 1.14 -4.86
CA ASN A 37 -1.30 2.01 -3.90
C ASN A 37 -1.33 1.33 -2.54
N ILE A 38 -0.42 1.76 -1.66
CA ILE A 38 -0.34 1.30 -0.28
C ILE A 38 -1.20 2.23 0.55
N SER A 39 -2.22 1.68 1.21
CA SER A 39 -3.17 2.49 1.98
C SER A 39 -3.45 1.87 3.34
N THR A 40 -3.58 2.74 4.34
CA THR A 40 -3.90 2.36 5.72
C THR A 40 -5.12 3.11 6.20
N LEU A 41 -6.13 2.37 6.65
CA LEU A 41 -7.38 2.95 7.15
C LEU A 41 -8.05 2.02 8.17
N LYS A 42 -8.96 2.61 8.95
CA LYS A 42 -9.84 1.84 9.84
C LYS A 42 -10.96 1.18 9.03
N MET A 43 -11.04 -0.13 9.13
CA MET A 43 -12.10 -0.95 8.54
C MET A 43 -13.37 -0.88 9.40
N ASN A 44 -14.53 -1.17 8.80
CA ASN A 44 -15.80 -1.27 9.51
C ASN A 44 -15.78 -2.32 10.64
N SER A 45 -14.92 -3.34 10.52
CA SER A 45 -14.68 -4.34 11.56
C SER A 45 -13.97 -3.80 12.82
N GLY A 46 -13.60 -2.52 12.84
CA GLY A 46 -12.87 -1.89 13.94
C GLY A 46 -11.35 -2.05 13.87
N LYS A 47 -10.84 -2.87 12.96
CA LYS A 47 -9.40 -3.08 12.74
C LYS A 47 -8.80 -1.99 11.85
N ILE A 48 -7.55 -1.62 12.09
CA ILE A 48 -6.77 -0.82 11.14
C ILE A 48 -6.07 -1.81 10.21
N SER A 49 -6.23 -1.63 8.91
CA SER A 49 -5.61 -2.48 7.90
C SER A 49 -4.72 -1.66 6.99
N CYS A 50 -3.51 -2.14 6.74
CA CYS A 50 -2.62 -1.65 5.69
C CYS A 50 -2.62 -2.66 4.54
N THR A 51 -2.94 -2.20 3.33
CA THR A 51 -3.02 -3.02 2.12
C THR A 51 -2.26 -2.36 0.98
N ALA A 52 -1.61 -3.16 0.15
CA ALA A 52 -1.03 -2.74 -1.12
C ALA A 52 -1.91 -3.25 -2.26
N GLN A 53 -2.45 -2.34 -3.06
CA GLN A 53 -3.22 -2.67 -4.25
C GLN A 53 -2.37 -2.38 -5.48
N ALA A 54 -2.15 -3.40 -6.31
CA ALA A 54 -1.57 -3.23 -7.63
C ALA A 54 -2.58 -2.56 -8.57
N GLY A 55 -2.09 -1.82 -9.54
CA GLY A 55 -2.90 -1.15 -10.54
C GLY A 55 -2.04 -0.21 -11.37
N LYS A 56 -2.65 0.89 -11.82
CA LYS A 56 -2.00 1.91 -12.63
C LYS A 56 -2.36 3.29 -12.12
N LEU A 57 -1.36 4.17 -12.03
CA LEU A 57 -1.56 5.58 -11.79
C LEU A 57 -1.52 6.30 -13.14
N GLU A 58 -2.62 6.95 -13.50
CA GLU A 58 -2.73 7.75 -14.70
C GLU A 58 -2.84 9.23 -14.33
N THR A 59 -2.14 10.09 -15.06
CA THR A 59 -2.30 11.54 -14.94
C THR A 59 -3.08 12.02 -16.14
N LYS A 60 -4.29 12.55 -15.91
CA LYS A 60 -5.14 13.12 -16.95
C LYS A 60 -5.58 14.52 -16.55
N ASP A 61 -5.37 15.50 -17.42
CA ASP A 61 -5.74 16.91 -17.20
C ASP A 61 -5.20 17.49 -15.88
N GLY A 62 -3.99 17.08 -15.49
CA GLY A 62 -3.34 17.49 -14.24
C GLY A 62 -3.85 16.78 -12.97
N PHE A 63 -4.78 15.83 -13.11
CA PHE A 63 -5.31 15.03 -12.00
C PHE A 63 -4.74 13.61 -12.04
N GLU A 64 -4.17 13.15 -10.93
CA GLU A 64 -3.73 11.75 -10.77
C GLU A 64 -4.91 10.86 -10.34
N SER A 65 -5.25 9.87 -11.16
CA SER A 65 -6.24 8.83 -10.87
C SER A 65 -5.54 7.47 -10.75
N PHE A 66 -5.90 6.71 -9.72
CA PHE A 66 -5.45 5.33 -9.56
C PHE A 66 -6.57 4.39 -9.98
N SER A 67 -6.30 3.50 -10.93
CA SER A 67 -7.24 2.49 -11.41
C SER A 67 -6.66 1.08 -11.19
N PHE A 68 -7.55 0.12 -10.94
CA PHE A 68 -7.23 -1.29 -10.81
C PHE A 68 -8.44 -2.12 -11.22
N ILE A 69 -8.22 -3.35 -11.66
CA ILE A 69 -9.24 -4.31 -12.05
C ILE A 69 -9.45 -5.30 -10.90
N ILE A 70 -10.67 -5.35 -10.39
CA ILE A 70 -11.04 -6.25 -9.29
C ILE A 70 -10.84 -7.71 -9.74
N PHE A 71 -10.27 -8.53 -8.86
CA PHE A 71 -9.96 -9.96 -9.06
C PHE A 71 -8.85 -10.28 -10.08
N GLN A 72 -8.36 -9.30 -10.84
CA GLN A 72 -7.19 -9.47 -11.70
C GLN A 72 -5.96 -8.84 -11.06
N ASP A 73 -6.07 -7.57 -10.64
CA ASP A 73 -4.93 -6.89 -10.06
C ASP A 73 -4.67 -7.35 -8.61
N PRO A 74 -3.43 -7.75 -8.30
CA PRO A 74 -3.06 -8.23 -6.98
C PRO A 74 -3.41 -7.27 -5.83
N SER A 75 -3.88 -7.84 -4.71
CA SER A 75 -4.15 -7.10 -3.48
C SER A 75 -3.52 -7.83 -2.30
N ILE A 76 -2.60 -7.16 -1.60
CA ILE A 76 -1.83 -7.75 -0.50
C ILE A 76 -2.21 -7.06 0.80
N ARG A 77 -2.55 -7.84 1.82
CA ARG A 77 -2.67 -7.32 3.20
C ARG A 77 -1.29 -7.34 3.84
N LEU A 78 -0.73 -6.15 4.09
CA LEU A 78 0.63 -5.99 4.61
C LEU A 78 0.67 -6.06 6.13
N TYR A 79 -0.29 -5.41 6.80
CA TYR A 79 -0.37 -5.38 8.25
C TYR A 79 -1.82 -5.16 8.70
N GLN A 80 -2.18 -5.69 9.87
CA GLN A 80 -3.49 -5.47 10.47
C GLN A 80 -3.40 -5.53 11.99
N GLU A 81 -4.07 -4.59 12.66
CA GLU A 81 -4.13 -4.55 14.12
C GLU A 81 -5.44 -3.95 14.61
N THR A 82 -5.88 -4.34 15.80
CA THR A 82 -7.08 -3.80 16.44
C THR A 82 -6.69 -2.74 17.46
N ARG A 83 -6.88 -1.45 17.11
CA ARG A 83 -6.68 -0.33 18.04
C ARG A 83 -7.43 0.91 17.57
N ARG A 84 -7.46 1.96 18.40
CA ARG A 84 -8.05 3.25 18.05
C ARG A 84 -7.28 3.89 16.88
N ALA A 85 -8.00 4.29 15.83
CA ALA A 85 -7.44 4.93 14.64
C ALA A 85 -7.16 6.43 14.84
N THR A 86 -6.20 6.74 15.72
CA THR A 86 -5.61 8.09 15.81
C THR A 86 -4.67 8.33 14.62
N GLN A 87 -4.25 9.58 14.41
CA GLN A 87 -3.27 9.92 13.35
C GLN A 87 -1.98 9.11 13.51
N ASN A 88 -1.35 9.18 14.68
CA ASN A 88 -0.13 8.44 14.99
C ASN A 88 -0.33 6.93 14.81
N ALA A 89 -1.50 6.41 15.20
CA ALA A 89 -1.77 5.00 15.05
C ALA A 89 -1.84 4.55 13.58
N ILE A 90 -2.37 5.41 12.70
CA ILE A 90 -2.41 5.16 11.26
C ILE A 90 -1.01 5.28 10.66
N GLU A 91 -0.23 6.28 11.06
CA GLU A 91 1.15 6.49 10.61
C GLU A 91 2.05 5.31 10.96
N GLU A 92 2.10 4.90 12.23
CA GLU A 92 2.90 3.74 12.66
C GLU A 92 2.53 2.44 11.94
N ILE A 93 1.23 2.20 11.71
CA ILE A 93 0.78 1.00 10.99
C ILE A 93 1.12 1.11 9.49
N HIS A 94 1.07 2.33 8.94
CA HIS A 94 1.50 2.57 7.57
C HIS A 94 2.98 2.24 7.41
N ASP A 95 3.84 2.74 8.32
CA ASP A 95 5.28 2.48 8.31
C ASP A 95 5.61 0.99 8.43
N LYS A 96 4.93 0.27 9.34
CA LYS A 96 5.04 -1.20 9.42
C LYS A 96 4.62 -1.88 8.12
N GLY A 97 3.57 -1.38 7.48
CA GLY A 97 3.13 -1.87 6.17
C GLY A 97 4.16 -1.61 5.07
N LEU A 98 4.75 -0.42 5.03
CA LEU A 98 5.81 -0.07 4.08
C LEU A 98 7.05 -0.96 4.27
N ALA A 99 7.48 -1.17 5.52
CA ALA A 99 8.57 -2.09 5.83
C ALA A 99 8.25 -3.52 5.35
N LYS A 100 7.02 -4.00 5.58
CA LYS A 100 6.60 -5.32 5.09
C LYS A 100 6.56 -5.40 3.57
N PHE A 101 6.11 -4.35 2.90
CA PHE A 101 6.12 -4.28 1.43
C PHE A 101 7.55 -4.37 0.89
N THR A 102 8.50 -3.61 1.45
CA THR A 102 9.91 -3.67 1.08
C THR A 102 10.52 -5.04 1.35
N GLU A 103 10.18 -5.68 2.47
CA GLU A 103 10.61 -7.05 2.78
C GLU A 103 10.11 -8.04 1.71
N LEU A 104 8.83 -8.00 1.35
CA LEU A 104 8.24 -8.89 0.33
C LEU A 104 8.85 -8.64 -1.05
N LEU A 105 9.14 -7.38 -1.37
CA LEU A 105 9.80 -6.98 -2.61
C LEU A 105 11.22 -7.56 -2.70
N ASN A 106 12.01 -7.39 -1.63
CA ASN A 106 13.37 -7.91 -1.56
C ASN A 106 13.42 -9.45 -1.55
N ALA A 107 12.37 -10.09 -1.00
CA ALA A 107 12.21 -11.54 -1.02
C ALA A 107 11.72 -12.08 -2.38
N GLY A 108 11.34 -11.22 -3.33
CA GLY A 108 10.78 -11.65 -4.62
C GLY A 108 9.41 -12.33 -4.51
N THR A 109 8.63 -12.00 -3.49
CA THR A 109 7.31 -12.61 -3.21
C THR A 109 6.13 -11.72 -3.58
N ILE A 110 6.40 -10.49 -4.04
CA ILE A 110 5.37 -9.62 -4.59
C ILE A 110 5.02 -10.10 -6.01
N PRO A 111 3.72 -10.26 -6.33
CA PRO A 111 3.29 -10.65 -7.68
C PRO A 111 3.77 -9.67 -8.74
N SER A 112 4.25 -10.21 -9.86
CA SER A 112 4.58 -9.43 -11.06
C SER A 112 3.44 -9.50 -12.07
N ARG A 113 3.37 -8.52 -12.96
CA ARG A 113 2.37 -8.50 -14.04
C ARG A 113 2.60 -9.62 -15.07
N ASP A 114 3.83 -10.07 -15.20
CA ASP A 114 4.23 -11.06 -16.21
C ASP A 114 3.98 -12.51 -15.76
N ASP A 115 3.72 -12.75 -14.47
CA ASP A 115 3.45 -14.08 -13.90
C ASP A 115 2.12 -14.70 -14.37
N GLU A 116 1.20 -13.92 -14.98
CA GLU A 116 -0.07 -14.45 -15.51
C GLU A 116 0.07 -15.16 -16.87
N SER A 117 1.27 -15.20 -17.47
CA SER A 117 1.47 -15.83 -18.78
C SER A 117 1.67 -17.37 -18.74
N SER A 118 1.66 -18.01 -17.57
CA SER A 118 2.00 -19.44 -17.42
C SER A 118 0.83 -20.38 -17.10
N GLN A 119 -0.43 -19.96 -17.26
CA GLN A 119 -1.58 -20.86 -17.23
C GLN A 119 -2.26 -20.91 -18.60
N SER A 120 -1.64 -21.62 -19.54
CA SER A 120 -2.25 -22.08 -20.80
C SER A 120 -2.49 -23.59 -20.73
#